data_AF-A0A7V9VAN0-F1
#
_entry.id   AF-A0A7V9VAN0-F1
#
_cell.length_a   1.000
_cell.length_b   1.000
_cell.length_c   1.000
_cell.angle_alpha   90.00
_cell.angle_beta   90.00
_cell.angle_gamma   90.00
#
_symmetry.space_group_name_H-M   'P 1'
#
loop_
_entity.id
_entity.type
_entity.pdbx_description
1 polymer ?
#
loop_
_entity_poly.entity_id
_entity_poly.type
_entity_poly.pdbx_seq_one_letter_code
_entity_poly.pdbx_strand_id
1 'polypeptide(L)'
;MVVERTAVELPRHRLRYTVLDDAGTVSFVGPAHLLKMFAASCAGAPASVAALLDATAEYDGGTIGALKRDLRIFDEHYTADDHPGLDEWLSGTARRGPFRVLDESTRLASMQPEGAGLILFNVPQRRIVQVQNSYANLRRQDRGRVRRAGKPTGALYRYVLPVDWAILP
;
A
#
# COMPACT_ATOMS: atom_id res chain seq x y z
N MET A 1 -25.32 -8.09 -27.77
CA MET A 1 -24.31 -8.86 -27.02
C MET A 1 -23.88 -7.99 -25.84
N VAL A 2 -24.51 -8.17 -24.69
CA VAL A 2 -24.22 -7.39 -23.47
C VAL A 2 -22.97 -8.00 -22.88
N VAL A 3 -21.87 -7.24 -22.87
CA VAL A 3 -20.66 -7.63 -22.14
C VAL A 3 -20.99 -7.49 -20.66
N GLU A 4 -21.33 -8.62 -20.01
CA GLU A 4 -21.39 -8.69 -18.56
C GLU A 4 -20.02 -8.27 -18.02
N ARG A 5 -19.95 -7.06 -17.48
CA ARG A 5 -18.83 -6.64 -16.63
C ARG A 5 -18.85 -7.55 -15.42
N THR A 6 -18.03 -8.59 -15.44
CA THR A 6 -17.79 -9.44 -14.28
C THR A 6 -17.40 -8.52 -13.13
N ALA A 7 -18.27 -8.42 -12.12
CA ALA A 7 -17.96 -7.68 -10.91
C ALA A 7 -16.65 -8.25 -10.35
N VAL A 8 -15.59 -7.44 -10.36
CA VAL A 8 -14.36 -7.78 -9.65
C VAL A 8 -14.77 -7.87 -8.19
N GLU A 9 -14.78 -9.07 -7.62
CA GLU A 9 -15.04 -9.26 -6.19
C GLU A 9 -13.99 -8.42 -5.44
N LEU A 10 -14.41 -7.28 -4.91
CA LEU A 10 -13.54 -6.39 -4.18
C LEU A 10 -13.04 -7.17 -2.95
N PRO A 11 -11.75 -7.09 -2.61
CA PRO A 11 -11.25 -7.73 -1.41
C PRO A 11 -12.08 -7.26 -0.20
N ARG A 12 -12.72 -8.20 0.49
CA ARG A 12 -13.67 -7.94 1.60
C ARG A 12 -13.09 -7.06 2.73
N HIS A 13 -11.77 -6.97 2.81
CA HIS A 13 -11.05 -6.10 3.75
C HIS A 13 -10.05 -5.24 3.00
N ARG A 14 -10.11 -3.93 3.26
CA ARG A 14 -9.18 -2.92 2.76
C ARG A 14 -8.39 -2.34 3.94
N LEU A 15 -7.21 -1.84 3.63
CA LEU A 15 -6.35 -1.10 4.57
C LEU A 15 -5.83 0.15 3.87
N ARG A 16 -5.68 1.22 4.64
CA ARG A 16 -4.82 2.35 4.28
C ARG A 16 -3.37 1.91 4.52
N TYR A 17 -2.53 2.09 3.51
CA TYR A 17 -1.10 1.89 3.58
C TYR A 17 -0.41 3.22 3.36
N THR A 18 0.50 3.58 4.26
CA THR A 18 1.33 4.77 4.12
C THR A 18 2.79 4.34 4.20
N VAL A 19 3.53 4.53 3.12
CA VAL A 19 4.94 4.11 3.00
C VAL A 19 5.80 5.36 3.00
N LEU A 20 6.81 5.40 3.86
CA LEU A 20 7.74 6.50 4.03
C LEU A 20 9.13 6.04 3.60
N ASP A 21 9.80 6.88 2.81
CA ASP A 21 11.23 6.81 2.50
C ASP A 21 11.88 8.19 2.55
N ASP A 22 13.16 8.26 2.20
CA ASP A 22 13.91 9.53 2.22
C ASP A 22 13.47 10.51 1.12
N ALA A 23 12.78 10.04 0.08
CA ALA A 23 12.25 10.86 -1.00
C ALA A 23 10.83 11.39 -0.72
N GLY A 24 10.14 10.86 0.29
CA GLY A 24 8.86 11.35 0.75
C GLY A 24 7.94 10.25 1.26
N THR A 25 6.64 10.53 1.22
CA THR A 25 5.61 9.61 1.71
C THR A 25 4.56 9.37 0.64
N VAL A 26 4.20 8.10 0.45
CA VAL A 26 3.12 7.66 -0.46
C VAL A 26 2.03 7.00 0.36
N SER A 27 0.78 7.35 0.10
CA SER A 27 -0.37 6.75 0.76
C SER A 27 -1.39 6.24 -0.24
N PHE A 28 -1.97 5.06 0.03
CA PHE A 28 -2.96 4.45 -0.83
C PHE A 28 -3.86 3.50 -0.05
N VAL A 29 -5.00 3.14 -0.63
CA VAL A 29 -5.87 2.13 -0.05
C VAL A 29 -5.86 0.87 -0.90
N GLY A 30 -5.39 -0.22 -0.32
CA GLY A 30 -5.24 -1.50 -0.99
C GLY A 30 -6.04 -2.63 -0.34
N PRO A 31 -6.05 -3.81 -0.97
CA PRO A 31 -6.47 -5.05 -0.31
C PRO A 31 -5.69 -5.28 0.99
N ALA A 32 -6.36 -5.78 2.03
CA ALA A 32 -5.70 -6.08 3.29
C ALA A 32 -4.66 -7.21 3.20
N HIS A 33 -4.75 -8.09 2.19
CA HIS A 33 -3.75 -9.14 1.98
C HIS A 33 -2.38 -8.60 1.58
N LEU A 34 -2.27 -7.35 1.11
CA LEU A 34 -0.98 -6.73 0.83
C LEU A 34 -0.13 -6.56 2.10
N LEU A 35 -0.73 -6.49 3.29
CA LEU A 35 -0.01 -6.35 4.57
C LEU A 35 1.12 -7.38 4.71
N LYS A 36 0.81 -8.67 4.49
CA LYS A 36 1.82 -9.73 4.57
C LYS A 36 2.82 -9.70 3.42
N MET A 37 2.41 -9.22 2.24
CA MET A 37 3.29 -9.12 1.08
C MET A 37 4.31 -7.99 1.30
N PHE A 38 3.89 -6.83 1.77
CA PHE A 38 4.80 -5.75 2.14
C PHE A 38 5.73 -6.16 3.28
N ALA A 39 5.23 -6.84 4.31
CA ALA A 39 6.08 -7.38 5.37
C ALA A 39 7.11 -8.39 4.83
N ALA A 40 6.72 -9.26 3.88
CA ALA A 40 7.66 -10.15 3.23
C ALA A 40 8.72 -9.39 2.42
N SER A 41 8.31 -8.39 1.65
CA SER A 41 9.22 -7.53 0.87
C SER A 41 10.21 -6.76 1.75
N CYS A 42 9.79 -6.35 2.95
CA CYS A 42 10.66 -5.70 3.92
C CYS A 42 11.83 -6.59 4.36
N ALA A 43 11.70 -7.92 4.26
CA ALA A 43 12.80 -8.83 4.56
C ALA A 43 13.99 -8.70 3.58
N GLY A 44 13.75 -8.19 2.37
CA GLY A 44 14.78 -7.84 1.40
C GLY A 44 15.44 -6.47 1.65
N ALA A 45 15.11 -5.79 2.75
CA ALA A 45 15.61 -4.46 3.11
C ALA A 45 15.50 -3.42 1.96
N PRO A 46 14.28 -3.15 1.45
CA PRO A 46 14.09 -2.11 0.45
C PRO A 46 14.59 -0.78 1.01
N ALA A 47 15.12 0.09 0.14
CA ALA A 47 15.62 1.41 0.51
C ALA A 47 14.65 2.55 0.17
N SER A 48 13.57 2.25 -0.56
CA SER A 48 12.61 3.25 -1.03
C SER A 48 11.21 2.66 -1.22
N VAL A 49 10.21 3.54 -1.37
CA VAL A 49 8.85 3.17 -1.78
C VAL A 49 8.90 2.39 -3.08
N ALA A 50 9.67 2.85 -4.07
CA ALA A 50 9.80 2.17 -5.35
C ALA A 50 10.36 0.74 -5.17
N ALA A 51 11.43 0.58 -4.39
CA ALA A 51 12.03 -0.72 -4.11
C ALA A 51 11.07 -1.65 -3.35
N LEU A 52 10.31 -1.13 -2.38
CA LEU A 52 9.30 -1.90 -1.65
C LEU A 52 8.18 -2.36 -2.60
N LEU A 53 7.69 -1.48 -3.47
CA LEU A 53 6.68 -1.84 -4.47
C LEU A 53 7.23 -2.91 -5.42
N ASP A 54 8.43 -2.73 -5.96
CA ASP A 54 9.04 -3.69 -6.89
C ASP A 54 9.25 -5.08 -6.28
N ALA A 55 9.78 -5.15 -5.05
CA ALA A 55 9.89 -6.40 -4.32
C ALA A 55 8.51 -7.05 -4.08
N THR A 56 7.48 -6.24 -3.82
CA THR A 56 6.11 -6.74 -3.61
C THR A 56 5.46 -7.25 -4.90
N ALA A 57 5.94 -6.80 -6.07
CA ALA A 57 5.44 -7.24 -7.36
C ALA A 57 5.69 -8.73 -7.62
N GLU A 58 6.68 -9.34 -6.96
CA GLU A 58 6.91 -10.79 -6.98
C GLU A 58 5.70 -11.57 -6.41
N TYR A 59 4.97 -10.97 -5.48
CA TYR A 59 3.82 -11.59 -4.83
C TYR A 59 2.48 -11.24 -5.46
N ASP A 60 2.34 -10.05 -6.08
CA ASP A 60 1.17 -9.67 -6.89
C ASP A 60 1.49 -8.54 -7.89
N GLY A 61 2.16 -8.87 -8.98
CA GLY A 61 2.55 -7.90 -10.00
C GLY A 61 1.37 -7.16 -10.66
N GLY A 62 0.18 -7.77 -10.69
CA GLY A 62 -1.01 -7.13 -11.24
C GLY A 62 -1.50 -5.98 -10.37
N THR A 63 -1.64 -6.20 -9.06
CA THR A 63 -2.05 -5.17 -8.11
C THR A 63 -0.99 -4.09 -7.95
N ILE A 64 0.28 -4.48 -7.83
CA ILE A 64 1.39 -3.50 -7.71
C ILE A 64 1.55 -2.69 -9.00
N GLY A 65 1.43 -3.31 -10.17
CA GLY A 65 1.50 -2.60 -11.44
C GLY A 65 0.39 -1.56 -11.60
N ALA A 66 -0.83 -1.86 -11.15
CA ALA A 66 -1.91 -0.87 -11.11
C ALA A 66 -1.60 0.29 -10.16
N LEU A 67 -1.14 -0.03 -8.94
CA LEU A 67 -0.74 0.97 -7.95
C LEU A 67 0.35 1.91 -8.47
N LYS A 68 1.40 1.38 -9.10
CA LYS A 68 2.48 2.21 -9.70
C LYS A 68 1.96 3.09 -10.84
N ARG A 69 1.05 2.59 -11.67
CA ARG A 69 0.44 3.39 -12.75
C ARG A 69 -0.38 4.55 -12.20
N ASP A 70 -1.23 4.29 -11.22
CA ASP A 70 -2.09 5.32 -10.64
C ASP A 70 -1.27 6.36 -9.86
N LEU A 71 -0.16 5.95 -9.22
CA LEU A 71 0.74 6.90 -8.55
C LEU A 71 1.44 7.80 -9.56
N ARG A 72 1.85 7.27 -10.72
CA ARG A 72 2.42 8.08 -11.79
C ARG A 72 1.41 9.10 -12.33
N ILE A 73 0.14 8.73 -12.46
CA ILE A 73 -0.92 9.67 -12.85
C ILE A 73 -1.03 10.80 -11.82
N PHE A 74 -0.97 10.48 -10.52
CA PHE A 74 -0.93 11.51 -9.49
C PHE A 74 0.29 12.44 -9.66
N ASP A 75 1.48 11.87 -9.87
CA ASP A 75 2.72 12.63 -10.02
C ASP A 75 2.74 13.52 -11.29
N GLU A 76 1.98 13.17 -12.33
CA GLU A 76 1.80 13.98 -13.54
C GLU A 76 0.94 15.22 -13.29
N HIS A 77 0.07 15.20 -12.27
CA HIS A 77 -0.88 16.28 -11.98
C HIS A 77 -0.51 17.12 -10.75
N TYR A 78 0.24 16.56 -9.80
CA TYR A 78 0.49 17.18 -8.51
C TYR A 78 1.97 17.08 -8.14
N THR A 79 2.57 18.24 -7.89
CA THR A 79 3.95 18.37 -7.42
C THR A 79 3.99 19.10 -6.08
N ALA A 80 5.13 19.04 -5.38
CA ALA A 80 5.30 19.76 -4.12
C ALA A 80 5.10 21.28 -4.29
N ASP A 81 5.54 21.84 -5.42
CA ASP A 81 5.49 23.27 -5.70
C ASP A 81 4.16 23.73 -6.32
N ASP A 82 3.44 22.82 -7.01
CA ASP A 82 2.21 23.12 -7.72
C ASP A 82 1.25 21.92 -7.70
N HIS A 83 0.10 22.09 -7.05
CA HIS A 83 -0.92 21.05 -6.88
C HIS A 83 -2.35 21.64 -6.88
N PRO A 84 -2.78 22.24 -8.01
CA PRO A 84 -4.05 22.91 -8.11
C PRO A 84 -5.21 21.91 -8.01
N GLY A 85 -6.26 22.26 -7.25
CA GLY A 85 -7.44 21.41 -7.10
C GLY A 85 -7.21 20.11 -6.32
N LEU A 86 -6.08 19.98 -5.62
CA LEU A 86 -5.79 18.80 -4.78
C LEU A 86 -6.83 18.60 -3.68
N ASP A 87 -7.30 19.68 -3.05
CA ASP A 87 -8.39 19.62 -2.05
C ASP A 87 -9.71 19.11 -2.62
N GLU A 88 -10.02 19.47 -3.87
CA GLU A 88 -11.22 18.98 -4.57
C GLU A 88 -11.05 17.48 -4.89
N TRP A 89 -9.87 17.10 -5.41
CA TRP A 89 -9.55 15.70 -5.67
C TRP A 89 -9.60 14.85 -4.40
N LEU A 90 -9.11 15.36 -3.28
CA LEU A 90 -9.23 14.73 -1.98
C LEU A 90 -10.71 14.65 -1.60
N SER A 91 -11.46 15.74 -1.55
CA SER A 91 -12.86 15.74 -1.10
C SER A 91 -13.83 14.92 -1.97
N GLY A 92 -13.43 14.54 -3.18
CA GLY A 92 -14.20 13.69 -4.09
C GLY A 92 -14.69 12.37 -3.48
N THR A 93 -15.90 11.96 -3.90
CA THR A 93 -16.58 10.73 -3.45
C THR A 93 -16.06 9.46 -4.13
N ALA A 94 -15.28 9.60 -5.20
CA ALA A 94 -14.61 8.50 -5.86
C ALA A 94 -13.48 7.96 -4.95
N ARG A 95 -13.30 6.64 -4.97
CA ARG A 95 -12.26 5.94 -4.22
C ARG A 95 -10.88 6.50 -4.63
N ARG A 96 -10.25 7.29 -3.75
CA ARG A 96 -8.97 7.95 -4.01
C ARG A 96 -7.90 6.95 -4.45
N GLY A 97 -7.20 7.28 -5.53
CA GLY A 97 -6.00 6.57 -5.97
C GLY A 97 -4.85 6.73 -4.95
N PRO A 98 -3.70 6.10 -5.20
CA PRO A 98 -2.47 6.45 -4.50
C PRO A 98 -2.13 7.93 -4.68
N PHE A 99 -1.51 8.52 -3.66
CA PHE A 99 -1.04 9.90 -3.68
C PHE A 99 0.25 10.06 -2.88
N ARG A 100 0.97 11.14 -3.16
CA ARG A 100 2.07 11.61 -2.32
C ARG A 100 1.55 12.55 -1.25
N VAL A 101 2.18 12.52 -0.08
CA VAL A 101 1.98 13.53 0.95
C VAL A 101 2.83 14.73 0.59
N LEU A 102 2.18 15.80 0.12
CA LEU A 102 2.80 17.03 -0.36
C LEU A 102 2.64 18.19 0.64
N ASP A 103 1.55 18.16 1.40
CA ASP A 103 1.08 19.26 2.23
C ASP A 103 0.26 18.74 3.43
N GLU A 104 -0.34 19.65 4.18
CA GLU A 104 -1.17 19.31 5.33
C GLU A 104 -2.44 18.53 4.95
N SER A 105 -3.08 18.87 3.82
CA SER A 105 -4.32 18.23 3.38
C SER A 105 -4.10 16.74 3.06
N THR A 106 -3.03 16.43 2.32
CA THR A 106 -2.62 15.06 2.00
C THR A 106 -2.07 14.33 3.22
N ARG A 107 -1.40 15.03 4.15
CA ARG A 107 -0.96 14.45 5.42
C ARG A 107 -2.15 13.96 6.23
N LEU A 108 -3.18 14.80 6.42
CA LEU A 108 -4.40 14.42 7.11
C LEU A 108 -5.12 13.26 6.42
N ALA A 109 -5.19 13.28 5.09
CA ALA A 109 -5.77 12.20 4.29
C ALA A 109 -5.03 10.87 4.46
N SER A 110 -3.69 10.90 4.54
CA SER A 110 -2.85 9.70 4.70
C SER A 110 -3.04 9.02 6.07
N MET A 111 -3.52 9.78 7.05
CA MET A 111 -3.77 9.33 8.42
C MET A 111 -5.21 8.83 8.64
N GLN A 112 -6.09 8.92 7.64
CA GLN A 112 -7.44 8.38 7.73
C GLN A 112 -7.44 6.87 7.48
N PRO A 113 -7.79 6.03 8.47
CA PRO A 113 -7.89 4.60 8.29
C PRO A 113 -8.96 4.24 7.25
N GLU A 114 -8.77 3.12 6.56
CA GLU A 114 -9.81 2.56 5.70
C GLU A 114 -10.21 1.18 6.21
N GLY A 115 -11.50 0.98 6.46
CA GLY A 115 -12.07 -0.34 6.68
C GLY A 115 -11.40 -1.07 7.84
N ALA A 116 -10.47 -1.98 7.53
CA ALA A 116 -9.75 -2.74 8.54
C ALA A 116 -8.63 -1.95 9.25
N GLY A 117 -8.32 -0.73 8.81
CA GLY A 117 -7.38 0.17 9.50
C GLY A 117 -6.34 0.88 8.63
N LEU A 118 -5.20 1.21 9.26
CA LEU A 118 -4.08 2.02 8.77
C LEU A 118 -2.75 1.39 9.21
N ILE A 119 -1.87 1.13 8.23
CA ILE A 119 -0.53 0.59 8.46
C ILE A 119 0.51 1.53 7.85
N LEU A 120 1.54 1.88 8.62
CA LEU A 120 2.68 2.65 8.12
C LEU A 120 3.88 1.72 7.93
N PHE A 121 4.57 1.89 6.81
CA PHE A 121 5.86 1.27 6.54
C PHE A 121 6.91 2.37 6.46
N ASN A 122 7.67 2.57 7.53
CA ASN A 122 8.82 3.47 7.52
C ASN A 122 10.06 2.67 7.13
N VAL A 123 10.42 2.78 5.86
CA VAL A 123 11.47 1.97 5.24
C VAL A 123 12.87 2.34 5.78
N PRO A 124 13.27 3.63 5.85
CA PRO A 124 14.58 4.03 6.39
C PRO A 124 14.78 3.60 7.85
N GLN A 125 13.73 3.68 8.67
CA GLN A 125 13.80 3.28 10.08
C GLN A 125 13.51 1.80 10.33
N ARG A 126 13.17 1.03 9.29
CA ARG A 126 12.80 -0.40 9.37
C ARG A 126 11.66 -0.64 10.38
N ARG A 127 10.60 0.17 10.30
CA ARG A 127 9.43 0.08 11.19
C ARG A 127 8.16 -0.19 10.42
N ILE A 128 7.36 -1.12 10.92
CA ILE A 128 5.97 -1.35 10.50
C ILE A 128 5.08 -0.93 11.67
N VAL A 129 4.35 0.17 11.53
CA VAL A 129 3.47 0.71 12.59
C VAL A 129 2.02 0.35 12.26
N GLN A 130 1.33 -0.28 13.21
CA GLN A 130 -0.04 -0.78 13.04
C GLN A 130 -1.07 0.14 13.71
N VAL A 131 -1.06 1.43 13.33
CA VAL A 131 -1.91 2.49 13.93
C VAL A 131 -3.35 2.04 14.16
N GLN A 132 -3.91 1.32 13.18
CA GLN A 132 -5.11 0.53 13.39
C GLN A 132 -5.03 -0.74 12.53
N ASN A 133 -5.26 -1.90 13.12
CA ASN A 133 -5.28 -3.17 12.38
C ASN A 133 -6.28 -4.17 12.98
N SER A 134 -7.47 -4.25 12.39
CA SER A 134 -8.46 -5.28 12.70
C SER A 134 -8.44 -6.46 11.73
N TYR A 135 -7.54 -6.45 10.73
CA TYR A 135 -7.48 -7.48 9.70
C TYR A 135 -6.79 -8.76 10.18
N ALA A 136 -5.54 -8.64 10.65
CA ALA A 136 -4.74 -9.77 11.07
C ALA A 136 -3.56 -9.31 11.92
N ASN A 137 -3.20 -10.09 12.94
CA ASN A 137 -1.99 -9.83 13.73
C ASN A 137 -0.75 -10.10 12.84
N LEU A 138 0.01 -9.04 12.52
CA LEU A 138 1.24 -9.16 11.75
C LEU A 138 2.36 -9.78 12.61
N ARG A 139 3.01 -10.81 12.08
CA ARG A 139 4.06 -11.55 12.78
C ARG A 139 5.42 -11.33 12.14
N ARG A 140 6.48 -11.46 12.93
CA ARG A 140 7.87 -11.42 12.43
C ARG A 140 8.15 -12.52 11.40
N GLN A 141 7.57 -13.69 11.59
CA GLN A 141 7.68 -14.82 10.68
C GLN A 141 6.27 -15.30 10.34
N ASP A 142 5.99 -15.43 9.06
CA ASP A 142 4.72 -15.94 8.58
C ASP A 142 4.84 -16.49 7.14
N ARG A 143 3.71 -16.95 6.62
CA ARG A 143 3.52 -17.31 5.22
C ARG A 143 2.36 -16.53 4.63
N GLY A 144 2.45 -16.32 3.32
CA GLY A 144 1.36 -15.77 2.52
C GLY A 144 1.22 -16.53 1.21
N ARG A 145 0.24 -16.09 0.42
CA ARG A 145 -0.09 -16.70 -0.86
C ARG A 145 0.23 -15.70 -1.96
N VAL A 146 0.97 -16.17 -2.97
CA VAL A 146 1.19 -15.40 -4.20
C VAL A 146 -0.16 -15.19 -4.89
N ARG A 147 -0.36 -14.02 -5.46
CA ARG A 147 -1.57 -13.62 -6.15
C ARG A 147 -1.25 -13.14 -7.57
N ARG A 148 -2.27 -13.15 -8.41
CA ARG A 148 -2.23 -12.57 -9.76
C ARG A 148 -3.42 -11.64 -9.90
N ALA A 149 -3.16 -10.33 -9.93
CA ALA A 149 -4.18 -9.29 -10.01
C ALA A 149 -5.23 -9.44 -8.90
N GLY A 150 -4.76 -9.57 -7.65
CA GLY A 150 -5.59 -9.74 -6.46
C GLY A 150 -6.14 -11.15 -6.23
N LYS A 151 -6.06 -12.05 -7.22
CA LYS A 151 -6.59 -13.41 -7.12
C LYS A 151 -5.55 -14.38 -6.55
N PRO A 152 -5.90 -15.20 -5.53
CA PRO A 152 -4.98 -16.18 -4.94
C PRO A 152 -4.54 -17.25 -5.94
N THR A 153 -3.26 -17.62 -5.90
CA THR A 153 -2.70 -18.77 -6.65
C THR A 153 -2.42 -19.96 -5.73
N GLY A 154 -2.04 -21.11 -6.29
CA GLY A 154 -1.59 -22.26 -5.49
C GLY A 154 -0.28 -22.02 -4.73
N ALA A 155 0.56 -21.08 -5.19
CA ALA A 155 1.90 -20.85 -4.64
C ALA A 155 1.87 -20.07 -3.31
N LEU A 156 2.73 -20.50 -2.38
CA LEU A 156 2.94 -19.85 -1.10
C LEU A 156 4.35 -19.24 -1.05
N TYR A 157 4.47 -18.12 -0.35
CA TYR A 157 5.76 -17.57 0.08
C TYR A 157 5.86 -17.65 1.61
N ARG A 158 7.08 -17.60 2.11
CA ARG A 158 7.40 -17.50 3.55
C ARG A 158 8.35 -16.32 3.73
N TYR A 159 8.28 -15.67 4.88
CA TYR A 159 9.22 -14.62 5.23
C TYR A 159 9.60 -14.71 6.70
N VAL A 160 10.77 -14.15 7.00
CA VAL A 160 11.23 -13.82 8.34
C VAL A 160 11.74 -12.39 8.25
N LEU A 161 11.10 -11.46 8.94
CA LEU A 161 11.58 -10.09 9.06
C LEU A 161 12.89 -10.09 9.84
N PRO A 162 13.95 -9.45 9.31
CA PRO A 162 15.22 -9.29 10.01
C PRO A 162 15.05 -8.66 11.40
N VAL A 163 16.02 -8.89 12.27
CA VAL A 163 15.95 -8.49 13.70
C VAL A 163 15.87 -6.97 13.88
N ASP A 164 16.42 -6.21 12.94
CA ASP A 164 16.42 -4.75 12.91
C ASP A 164 15.07 -4.15 12.46
N TRP A 165 14.13 -4.97 11.96
CA TRP A 165 12.78 -4.54 11.67
C TRP A 165 11.88 -4.62 12.90
N ALA A 166 11.29 -3.49 13.29
CA ALA A 166 10.32 -3.42 14.38
C ALA A 166 8.88 -3.48 13.85
N ILE A 167 8.01 -4.23 14.54
CA ILE A 167 6.55 -4.17 14.37
C ILE A 167 6.00 -3.46 15.61
N LEU A 168 5.34 -2.33 15.40
CA LEU A 168 4.86 -1.44 16.44
C LEU A 168 3.32 -1.36 16.41
N PRO A 169 2.65 -1.17 17.55
CA PRO A 169 1.25 -0.76 17.58
C PRO A 169 1.09 0.66 17.01
#